data_AF-A0A2V5KIG3-F1
#
_entry.id   AF-A0A2V5KIG3-F1
#
_cell.length_a   1.000
_cell.length_b   1.000
_cell.length_c   1.000
_cell.angle_alpha   90.00
_cell.angle_beta   90.00
_cell.angle_gamma   90.00
#
_symmetry.space_group_name_H-M   'P 1'
#
loop_
_entity.id
_entity.type
_entity.pdbx_description
1 polymer ?
#
loop_
_entity_poly.entity_id
_entity_poly.type
_entity_poly.pdbx_seq_one_letter_code
_entity_poly.pdbx_strand_id
1 'polypeptide(L)'
;MSRRKVKIISGGQTGVDRAALDVALKHVMECGGWCPAGRLDEFGRIPARYPLQELESGGFSERTFQNVKDSDGTAIICPGKLGGGTEQTVCFCQELQRPYELIDASRVPAQDAAKLIFDFVRKHKIEILNFAGPRQSEWPEGYHYAFRVLEAFLSL
;
A
#
# COMPACT_ATOMS: atom_id res chain seq x y z
N MET A 1 12.71 -7.87 23.89
CA MET A 1 13.12 -7.22 22.63
C MET A 1 11.90 -6.54 22.04
N SER A 2 11.87 -5.21 21.97
CA SER A 2 10.76 -4.49 21.33
C SER A 2 10.69 -4.91 19.86
N ARG A 3 9.57 -5.49 19.41
CA ARG A 3 9.30 -5.67 17.98
C ARG A 3 9.41 -4.28 17.33
N ARG A 4 10.40 -4.05 16.46
CA ARG A 4 10.43 -2.84 15.63
C ARG A 4 9.18 -2.90 14.76
N LYS A 5 8.26 -1.96 14.97
CA LYS A 5 7.04 -1.86 14.17
C LYS A 5 7.40 -1.18 12.84
N VAL A 6 7.00 -1.80 11.74
CA VAL A 6 7.12 -1.24 10.38
C VAL A 6 6.25 0.01 10.27
N LYS A 7 6.73 1.02 9.55
CA LYS A 7 5.92 2.17 9.13
C LYS A 7 5.13 1.81 7.87
N ILE A 8 3.83 2.05 7.88
CA ILE A 8 2.96 1.76 6.73
C ILE A 8 2.76 3.03 5.89
N ILE A 9 3.08 2.98 4.60
CA ILE A 9 2.75 4.08 3.69
C ILE A 9 1.84 3.62 2.55
N SER A 10 1.07 4.56 2.01
CA SER A 10 0.34 4.40 0.74
C SER A 10 0.10 5.78 0.13
N GLY A 11 -0.43 5.84 -1.10
CA GLY A 11 -0.79 7.14 -1.68
C GLY A 11 -2.21 7.61 -1.39
N GLY A 12 -2.91 6.92 -0.48
CA GLY A 12 -4.20 7.35 0.03
C GLY A 12 -5.38 7.24 -0.94
N GLN A 13 -5.21 6.64 -2.11
CA GLN A 13 -6.33 6.31 -3.00
C GLN A 13 -7.36 5.42 -2.26
N THR A 14 -8.59 5.36 -2.74
CA THR A 14 -9.58 4.39 -2.26
C THR A 14 -9.11 2.94 -2.50
N GLY A 15 -9.83 1.94 -1.95
CA GLY A 15 -9.44 0.55 -2.12
C GLY A 15 -8.26 0.18 -1.21
N VAL A 16 -7.21 -0.40 -1.80
CA VAL A 16 -6.07 -0.98 -1.06
C VAL A 16 -5.30 0.08 -0.27
N ASP A 17 -4.96 1.20 -0.89
CA ASP A 17 -4.23 2.31 -0.26
C ASP A 17 -4.96 2.81 1.00
N ARG A 18 -6.29 2.94 0.93
CA ARG A 18 -7.12 3.41 2.03
C ARG A 18 -7.18 2.39 3.17
N ALA A 19 -7.38 1.13 2.83
CA ALA A 19 -7.39 0.05 3.82
C ALA A 19 -6.07 0.00 4.60
N ALA A 20 -4.94 0.22 3.92
CA ALA A 20 -3.63 0.25 4.56
C ALA A 20 -3.52 1.33 5.64
N LEU A 21 -3.96 2.55 5.32
CA LEU A 21 -3.95 3.68 6.26
C LEU A 21 -4.96 3.48 7.40
N ASP A 22 -6.17 2.99 7.10
CA ASP A 22 -7.20 2.75 8.11
C ASP A 22 -6.75 1.72 9.16
N VAL A 23 -6.14 0.60 8.72
CA VAL A 23 -5.59 -0.40 9.65
C VAL A 23 -4.42 0.18 10.45
N ALA A 24 -3.50 0.91 9.81
CA ALA A 24 -2.38 1.51 10.52
C ALA A 24 -2.83 2.49 11.61
N LEU A 25 -3.80 3.36 11.31
CA LEU A 25 -4.39 4.28 12.29
C LEU A 25 -5.11 3.53 13.41
N LYS A 26 -5.88 2.48 13.09
CA LYS A 26 -6.59 1.65 14.07
C LYS A 26 -5.63 1.03 15.10
N HIS A 27 -4.43 0.61 14.67
CA HIS A 27 -3.43 -0.03 15.53
C HIS A 27 -2.37 0.94 16.09
N VAL A 28 -2.59 2.26 15.93
CA VAL A 28 -1.66 3.31 16.39
C VAL A 28 -0.24 3.07 15.87
N MET A 29 -0.15 2.68 14.60
CA MET A 29 1.11 2.53 13.89
C MET A 29 1.50 3.83 13.23
N GLU A 30 2.80 4.06 13.06
CA GLU A 30 3.26 5.15 12.23
C GLU A 30 2.80 4.87 10.78
N CYS A 31 2.11 5.84 10.19
CA CYS A 31 1.70 5.77 8.79
C CYS A 31 1.81 7.11 8.09
N GLY A 32 1.70 7.08 6.76
CA GLY A 32 1.74 8.28 5.92
C GLY A 32 1.88 7.92 4.45
N GLY A 33 2.66 8.71 3.73
CA GLY A 33 2.92 8.54 2.31
C GLY A 33 2.60 9.78 1.50
N TRP A 34 2.83 9.70 0.20
CA TRP A 34 2.68 10.79 -0.75
C TRP A 34 1.36 10.70 -1.48
N CYS A 35 0.61 11.78 -1.50
CA CYS A 35 -0.64 11.91 -2.26
C CYS A 35 -0.53 13.03 -3.30
N PRO A 36 -1.40 13.06 -4.32
CA PRO A 36 -1.41 14.14 -5.31
C PRO A 36 -1.67 15.51 -4.66
N ALA A 37 -1.25 16.58 -5.33
CA ALA A 37 -1.62 17.94 -4.96
C ALA A 37 -3.15 18.08 -4.84
N GLY A 38 -3.62 18.80 -3.81
CA GLY A 38 -5.03 18.90 -3.44
C GLY A 38 -5.55 17.71 -2.62
N ARG A 39 -4.69 16.73 -2.32
CA ARG A 39 -5.04 15.44 -1.69
C ARG A 39 -6.10 14.67 -2.49
N LEU A 40 -5.94 14.59 -3.82
CA LEU A 40 -6.97 14.00 -4.67
C LEU A 40 -7.01 12.46 -4.53
N ASP A 41 -8.23 11.92 -4.45
CA ASP A 41 -8.56 10.50 -4.70
C ASP A 41 -9.71 10.43 -5.72
N GLU A 42 -10.21 9.24 -6.03
CA GLU A 42 -11.30 9.09 -7.01
C GLU A 42 -12.65 9.73 -6.58
N PHE A 43 -12.82 10.04 -5.29
CA PHE A 43 -14.01 10.71 -4.77
C PHE A 43 -13.77 12.20 -4.49
N GLY A 44 -12.62 12.73 -4.92
CA GLY A 44 -12.31 14.15 -4.92
C GLY A 44 -11.26 14.54 -3.89
N ARG A 45 -11.38 14.13 -2.62
CA ARG A 45 -10.40 14.52 -1.58
C ARG A 45 -10.21 13.47 -0.50
N ILE A 46 -8.96 13.11 -0.28
CA ILE A 46 -8.51 12.23 0.80
C ILE A 46 -8.75 12.93 2.14
N PRO A 47 -9.51 12.31 3.07
CA PRO A 47 -9.80 12.83 4.40
C PRO A 47 -8.56 13.30 5.16
N ALA A 48 -8.72 14.36 5.95
CA ALA A 48 -7.63 14.99 6.69
C ALA A 48 -7.05 14.11 7.82
N ARG A 49 -7.78 13.06 8.23
CA ARG A 49 -7.34 12.11 9.27
C ARG A 49 -6.09 11.32 8.88
N TYR A 50 -5.78 11.22 7.58
CA TYR A 50 -4.61 10.50 7.10
C TYR A 50 -3.38 11.42 7.05
N PRO A 51 -2.26 11.06 7.70
CA PRO A 51 -1.03 11.85 7.76
C PRO A 51 -0.23 11.77 6.45
N LEU A 52 -0.86 12.13 5.33
CA LEU A 52 -0.25 12.13 4.00
C LEU A 52 0.36 13.49 3.68
N GLN A 53 1.47 13.46 2.95
CA GLN A 53 2.14 14.62 2.40
C GLN A 53 1.71 14.82 0.95
N GLU A 54 1.38 16.04 0.58
CA GLU A 54 1.07 16.38 -0.82
C GLU A 54 2.38 16.49 -1.60
N LEU A 55 2.42 15.86 -2.77
CA LEU A 55 3.50 16.07 -3.72
C LEU A 55 3.16 17.31 -4.54
N GLU A 56 3.80 18.44 -4.22
CA GLU A 56 3.58 19.71 -4.93
C GLU A 56 3.85 19.50 -6.43
N SER A 57 2.86 19.81 -7.27
CA SER A 57 2.86 19.58 -8.73
C SER A 57 2.87 18.11 -9.20
N GLY A 58 2.67 17.14 -8.31
CA GLY A 58 2.58 15.72 -8.66
C GLY A 58 1.15 15.20 -8.84
N GLY A 59 0.94 14.38 -9.87
CA GLY A 59 -0.30 13.64 -10.11
C GLY A 59 -0.27 12.23 -9.51
N PHE A 60 -1.16 11.36 -10.00
CA PHE A 60 -1.26 9.97 -9.52
C PHE A 60 -0.04 9.12 -9.84
N SER A 61 0.65 9.41 -10.95
CA SER A 61 1.87 8.70 -11.35
C SER A 61 3.04 9.09 -10.44
N GLU A 62 3.24 10.39 -10.24
CA GLU A 62 4.37 10.94 -9.50
C GLU A 62 4.29 10.57 -8.01
N ARG A 63 3.10 10.62 -7.40
CA ARG A 63 2.92 10.14 -6.03
C ARG A 63 3.18 8.63 -5.91
N THR A 64 2.85 7.84 -6.93
CA THR A 64 3.09 6.38 -6.90
C THR A 64 4.58 6.11 -6.96
N PHE A 65 5.30 6.76 -7.87
CA PHE A 65 6.75 6.71 -7.95
C PHE A 65 7.40 7.11 -6.61
N GLN A 66 6.96 8.22 -6.01
CA GLN A 66 7.54 8.73 -4.77
C GLN A 66 7.31 7.76 -3.58
N ASN A 67 6.13 7.13 -3.48
CA ASN A 67 5.88 6.10 -2.46
C ASN A 67 6.75 4.85 -2.64
N VAL A 68 6.98 4.40 -3.88
CA VAL A 68 7.91 3.29 -4.14
C VAL A 68 9.35 3.70 -3.79
N LYS A 69 9.76 4.91 -4.16
CA LYS A 69 11.11 5.43 -3.91
C LYS A 69 11.45 5.54 -2.42
N ASP A 70 10.51 6.04 -1.62
CA ASP A 70 10.70 6.34 -0.19
C ASP A 70 10.31 5.18 0.74
N SER A 71 10.02 4.00 0.19
CA SER A 71 9.85 2.77 0.97
C SER A 71 11.03 1.81 0.80
N ASP A 72 11.16 0.87 1.74
CA ASP A 72 12.14 -0.22 1.66
C ASP A 72 11.62 -1.39 0.82
N GLY A 73 10.30 -1.48 0.65
CA GLY A 73 9.65 -2.41 -0.27
C GLY A 73 8.15 -2.14 -0.40
N THR A 74 7.53 -2.71 -1.43
CA THR A 74 6.10 -2.51 -1.73
C THR A 74 5.34 -3.84 -1.73
N ALA A 75 4.28 -3.94 -0.93
CA ALA A 75 3.27 -5.00 -1.05
C ALA A 75 2.18 -4.54 -2.02
N ILE A 76 2.04 -5.25 -3.14
CA ILE A 76 1.10 -4.94 -4.21
C ILE A 76 -0.02 -5.98 -4.17
N ILE A 77 -1.26 -5.54 -3.94
CA ILE A 77 -2.43 -6.43 -3.80
C ILE A 77 -3.41 -6.15 -4.93
N CYS A 78 -3.71 -7.15 -5.76
CA CYS A 78 -4.67 -7.02 -6.85
C CYS A 78 -5.31 -8.37 -7.22
N PRO A 79 -6.51 -8.39 -7.82
CA PRO A 79 -7.13 -9.61 -8.30
C PRO A 79 -6.66 -9.92 -9.74
N GLY A 80 -6.02 -11.06 -9.94
CA GLY A 80 -5.68 -11.55 -11.28
C GLY A 80 -4.66 -10.68 -12.01
N LYS A 81 -5.02 -10.23 -13.22
CA LYS A 81 -4.08 -9.52 -14.11
C LYS A 81 -3.82 -8.09 -13.63
N LEU A 82 -2.56 -7.68 -13.69
CA LEU A 82 -2.14 -6.30 -13.49
C LEU A 82 -2.77 -5.38 -14.55
N GLY A 83 -3.10 -4.16 -14.14
CA GLY A 83 -3.55 -3.10 -15.02
C GLY A 83 -3.49 -1.74 -14.35
N GLY A 84 -3.48 -0.68 -15.17
CA GLY A 84 -3.52 0.71 -14.72
C GLY A 84 -2.39 1.05 -13.75
N GLY A 85 -2.73 1.77 -12.67
CA GLY A 85 -1.75 2.22 -11.66
C GLY A 85 -1.04 1.06 -10.91
N THR A 86 -1.63 -0.12 -10.87
CA THR A 86 -1.00 -1.30 -10.22
C THR A 86 0.16 -1.82 -11.06
N GLU A 87 -0.01 -1.91 -12.38
CA GLU A 87 1.06 -2.28 -13.31
C GLU A 87 2.20 -1.25 -13.27
N GLN A 88 1.84 0.05 -13.25
CA GLN A 88 2.81 1.12 -13.12
C GLN A 88 3.63 1.04 -11.82
N THR A 89 3.01 0.64 -10.71
CA THR A 89 3.71 0.42 -9.44
C THR A 89 4.78 -0.67 -9.57
N VAL A 90 4.48 -1.77 -10.27
CA VAL A 90 5.45 -2.84 -10.54
C VAL A 90 6.61 -2.31 -11.38
N CYS A 91 6.32 -1.54 -12.44
CA CYS A 91 7.37 -0.92 -13.26
C CYS A 91 8.30 -0.03 -12.42
N PHE A 92 7.76 0.84 -11.57
CA PHE A 92 8.59 1.68 -10.70
C PHE A 92 9.42 0.88 -9.70
N CYS A 93 8.89 -0.23 -9.16
CA CYS A 93 9.67 -1.10 -8.28
C CYS A 93 10.86 -1.72 -9.03
N GLN A 94 10.65 -2.14 -10.28
CA GLN A 94 11.70 -2.70 -11.13
C GLN A 94 12.75 -1.65 -11.51
N GLU A 95 12.32 -0.46 -11.96
CA GLU A 95 13.19 0.65 -12.33
C GLU A 95 14.07 1.13 -11.18
N LEU A 96 13.51 1.23 -9.98
CA LEU A 96 14.22 1.67 -8.77
C LEU A 96 14.94 0.54 -8.04
N GLN A 97 14.88 -0.70 -8.56
CA GLN A 97 15.39 -1.91 -7.92
C GLN A 97 14.90 -2.08 -6.46
N ARG A 98 13.66 -1.68 -6.21
CA ARG A 98 12.99 -1.85 -4.92
C ARG A 98 12.31 -3.21 -4.86
N PRO A 99 12.47 -3.98 -3.76
CA PRO A 99 11.80 -5.26 -3.63
C PRO A 99 10.29 -5.04 -3.55
N TYR A 100 9.52 -5.94 -4.16
CA TYR A 100 8.07 -5.93 -4.09
C TYR A 100 7.52 -7.34 -3.95
N GLU A 101 6.40 -7.46 -3.26
CA GLU A 101 5.63 -8.70 -3.13
C GLU A 101 4.29 -8.51 -3.83
N LEU A 102 4.06 -9.27 -4.90
CA LEU A 102 2.81 -9.20 -5.67
C LEU A 102 1.87 -10.32 -5.22
N ILE A 103 0.73 -9.92 -4.66
CA ILE A 103 -0.28 -10.83 -4.13
C ILE A 103 -1.49 -10.84 -5.05
N ASP A 104 -1.74 -12.00 -5.68
CA ASP A 104 -2.96 -12.27 -6.43
C ASP A 104 -4.11 -12.64 -5.49
N ALA A 105 -4.95 -11.65 -5.17
CA ALA A 105 -6.09 -11.78 -4.28
C ALA A 105 -7.18 -12.74 -4.79
N SER A 106 -7.16 -13.11 -6.08
CA SER A 106 -8.10 -14.10 -6.63
C SER A 106 -7.71 -15.54 -6.28
N ARG A 107 -6.46 -15.76 -5.85
CA ARG A 107 -5.89 -17.08 -5.60
C ARG A 107 -5.44 -17.27 -4.16
N VAL A 108 -5.08 -16.19 -3.48
CA VAL A 108 -4.48 -16.24 -2.14
C VAL A 108 -5.50 -15.78 -1.10
N PRO A 109 -5.85 -16.61 -0.10
CA PRO A 109 -6.65 -16.18 1.04
C PRO A 109 -5.93 -15.11 1.87
N ALA A 110 -6.68 -14.25 2.56
CA ALA A 110 -6.12 -13.11 3.28
C ALA A 110 -5.06 -13.51 4.34
N GLN A 111 -5.26 -14.63 5.03
CA GLN A 111 -4.32 -15.14 6.03
C GLN A 111 -2.99 -15.60 5.42
N ASP A 112 -3.02 -16.15 4.21
CA ASP A 112 -1.79 -16.58 3.54
C ASP A 112 -1.07 -15.40 2.89
N ALA A 113 -1.82 -14.45 2.34
CA ALA A 113 -1.28 -13.16 1.89
C ALA A 113 -0.57 -12.41 3.02
N ALA A 114 -1.12 -12.45 4.24
CA ALA A 114 -0.49 -11.88 5.43
C ALA A 114 0.87 -12.54 5.75
N LYS A 115 0.97 -13.87 5.63
CA LYS A 115 2.24 -14.60 5.83
C LYS A 115 3.26 -14.23 4.74
N LEU A 116 2.83 -14.12 3.48
CA LEU A 116 3.70 -13.68 2.38
C LEU A 116 4.29 -12.29 2.68
N ILE A 117 3.46 -11.33 3.11
CA ILE A 117 3.93 -9.99 3.50
C ILE A 117 4.88 -10.07 4.71
N PHE A 118 4.55 -10.89 5.72
CA PHE A 118 5.41 -11.07 6.89
C PHE A 118 6.80 -11.61 6.52
N ASP A 119 6.84 -12.66 5.70
CA ASP A 119 8.08 -13.26 5.23
C ASP A 119 8.86 -12.29 4.34
N PHE A 120 8.17 -11.55 3.47
CA PHE A 120 8.74 -10.49 2.65
C PHE A 120 9.42 -9.40 3.48
N VAL A 121 8.71 -8.86 4.48
CA VAL A 121 9.23 -7.85 5.42
C VAL A 121 10.48 -8.37 6.13
N ARG A 122 10.46 -9.61 6.63
CA ARG A 122 11.60 -10.20 7.34
C ARG A 122 12.79 -10.45 6.42
N LYS A 123 12.55 -11.00 5.23
CA LYS A 123 13.57 -11.33 4.23
C LYS A 123 14.32 -10.09 3.78
N HIS A 124 13.60 -9.01 3.51
CA HIS A 124 14.15 -7.76 2.99
C HIS A 124 14.46 -6.72 4.07
N LYS A 125 14.21 -7.03 5.35
CA LYS A 125 14.42 -6.12 6.50
C LYS A 125 13.73 -4.77 6.31
N ILE A 126 12.49 -4.80 5.84
CA ILE A 126 11.69 -3.62 5.51
C ILE A 126 11.33 -2.86 6.79
N GLU A 127 11.69 -1.59 6.87
CA GLU A 127 11.28 -0.69 7.96
C GLU A 127 10.11 0.22 7.53
N ILE A 128 10.06 0.60 6.25
CA ILE A 128 8.96 1.34 5.61
C ILE A 128 8.33 0.47 4.52
N LEU A 129 7.11 -0.01 4.75
CA LEU A 129 6.35 -0.83 3.81
C LEU A 129 5.28 0.00 3.10
N ASN A 130 5.40 0.11 1.78
CA ASN A 130 4.38 0.69 0.94
C ASN A 130 3.31 -0.35 0.58
N PHE A 131 2.04 0.03 0.63
CA PHE A 131 0.93 -0.76 0.11
C PHE A 131 0.34 -0.09 -1.13
N ALA A 132 0.11 -0.88 -2.17
CA ALA A 132 -0.48 -0.42 -3.41
C ALA A 132 -1.48 -1.42 -3.98
N GLY A 133 -2.46 -0.93 -4.73
CA GLY A 133 -3.40 -1.74 -5.49
C GLY A 133 -4.46 -0.91 -6.22
N PRO A 134 -5.42 -1.57 -6.86
CA PRO A 134 -6.49 -0.88 -7.58
C PRO A 134 -7.34 0.00 -6.66
N ARG A 135 -7.91 1.07 -7.24
CA ARG A 135 -8.91 1.91 -6.58
C ARG A 135 -10.25 1.16 -6.43
N GLN A 136 -11.11 1.66 -5.55
CA GLN A 136 -12.39 1.02 -5.21
C GLN A 136 -13.31 0.82 -6.43
N SER A 137 -13.34 1.75 -7.39
CA SER A 137 -14.13 1.58 -8.62
C SER A 137 -13.62 0.49 -9.56
N GLU A 138 -12.33 0.14 -9.49
CA GLU A 138 -11.71 -0.90 -10.31
C GLU A 138 -11.79 -2.26 -9.63
N TRP A 139 -11.75 -2.28 -8.30
CA TRP A 139 -11.91 -3.48 -7.49
C TRP A 139 -12.70 -3.21 -6.21
N PRO A 140 -14.03 -3.42 -6.23
CA PRO A 140 -14.91 -3.14 -5.09
C PRO A 140 -14.57 -3.92 -3.81
N GLU A 141 -14.04 -5.13 -3.94
CA GLU A 141 -13.67 -5.95 -2.77
C GLU A 141 -12.27 -5.61 -2.22
N GLY A 142 -11.51 -4.77 -2.93
CA GLY A 142 -10.10 -4.51 -2.66
C GLY A 142 -9.84 -3.94 -1.28
N TYR A 143 -10.64 -2.97 -0.84
CA TYR A 143 -10.56 -2.42 0.51
C TYR A 143 -10.71 -3.53 1.57
N HIS A 144 -11.78 -4.33 1.48
CA HIS A 144 -12.08 -5.35 2.49
C HIS A 144 -11.07 -6.51 2.48
N TYR A 145 -10.57 -6.89 1.31
CA TYR A 145 -9.51 -7.88 1.21
C TYR A 145 -8.22 -7.37 1.86
N ALA A 146 -7.74 -6.18 1.45
CA ALA A 146 -6.53 -5.58 2.01
C ALA A 146 -6.63 -5.36 3.52
N PHE A 147 -7.77 -4.87 4.00
CA PHE A 147 -8.01 -4.69 5.44
C PHE A 147 -7.81 -6.00 6.23
N ARG A 148 -8.39 -7.12 5.75
CA ARG A 148 -8.23 -8.43 6.39
C ARG A 148 -6.79 -8.94 6.33
N VAL A 149 -6.10 -8.72 5.21
CA VAL A 149 -4.69 -9.07 5.05
C VAL A 149 -3.85 -8.34 6.09
N LEU A 150 -4.01 -7.03 6.22
CA LEU A 150 -3.23 -6.24 7.17
C LEU A 150 -3.56 -6.58 8.63
N GLU A 151 -4.83 -6.79 8.98
CA GLU A 151 -5.21 -7.24 10.33
C GLU A 151 -4.54 -8.57 10.69
N ALA A 152 -4.50 -9.51 9.75
CA ALA A 152 -3.82 -10.79 9.94
C ALA A 152 -2.30 -10.61 10.01
N PHE A 153 -1.71 -9.77 9.16
CA PHE A 153 -0.26 -9.48 9.14
C PHE A 153 0.21 -8.90 10.47
N LEU A 154 -0.54 -7.97 11.05
CA LEU A 154 -0.19 -7.36 12.34
C LEU A 154 -0.37 -8.31 13.54
N SER A 155 -1.06 -9.42 13.34
CA SER A 155 -1.26 -10.47 14.36
C SER A 155 -0.18 -11.57 14.33
N LEU A 156 0.67 -11.60 13.29
CA LEU A 156 1.81 -12.53 13.16
C LEU A 156 3.00 -12.09 14.00
#